data_AF-A0A2U2SEQ4-F1
#
_entry.id   AF-A0A2U2SEQ4-F1
#
_cell.length_a   1.000
_cell.length_b   1.000
_cell.length_c   1.000
_cell.angle_alpha   90.00
_cell.angle_beta   90.00
_cell.angle_gamma   90.00
#
_symmetry.space_group_name_H-M   'P 1'
#
loop_
_entity.id
_entity.type
_entity.pdbx_description
1 polymer ?
#
loop_
_entity_poly.entity_id
_entity_poly.type
_entity_poly.pdbx_seq_one_letter_code
_entity_poly.pdbx_strand_id
1 'polypeptide(L)'
;MATNEEKQTETSPFESSAPEEASSTTSEAVWTYRGYRLKASEFTTAMVHFFRAEVQRANVWRQRLDATTNWAVITTGAAIALAFDPNGFHGVIILNTLLITLFLYIEARRYRYYELWSYRVRLMETDFYAAMLVPPFHPAPDWAESLAENLLHPDFPISMWEAIGRRLRRNYLWIYLILGISWLAKLTMYPTMIAHWDELMQRAAIGSIPGIVVLAGGILFYFLMAAISLATAPLQQASGEVLPRYLEETRGLPLSQPTAEAGKPWFRPSRRRKQLVAMIITDQAQAIAEIILKDMHRGVTALAGTGMYTGKEHRILICALTITEINQLKSSVRKVDQKAFVIVIPAQEILGRGFLPLEENQERKETG
;
A
#
# COMPACT_ATOMS: atom_id res chain seq x y z
N MET A 1 48.25 -62.19 -61.33
CA MET A 1 47.11 -63.13 -61.26
C MET A 1 46.08 -62.48 -60.34
N ALA A 2 44.92 -62.09 -60.91
CA ALA A 2 43.70 -61.55 -60.26
C ALA A 2 43.80 -60.20 -59.52
N THR A 3 42.92 -59.19 -59.65
CA THR A 3 41.92 -58.77 -60.67
C THR A 3 41.43 -57.38 -60.21
N ASN A 4 41.29 -56.45 -61.15
CA ASN A 4 40.58 -55.17 -61.02
C ASN A 4 39.06 -55.40 -61.10
N GLU A 5 38.25 -54.57 -60.44
CA GLU A 5 36.97 -54.08 -60.98
C GLU A 5 36.49 -52.79 -60.26
N GLU A 6 36.04 -51.83 -61.07
CA GLU A 6 35.68 -50.44 -60.80
C GLU A 6 34.20 -50.23 -60.36
N LYS A 7 33.93 -49.07 -59.70
CA LYS A 7 32.83 -48.12 -60.03
C LYS A 7 32.89 -46.88 -59.11
N GLN A 8 33.36 -45.69 -59.56
CA GLN A 8 32.70 -44.59 -60.31
C GLN A 8 31.82 -43.62 -59.48
N THR A 9 32.30 -42.36 -59.42
CA THR A 9 31.63 -41.01 -59.53
C THR A 9 30.46 -40.66 -58.58
N GLU A 10 30.29 -39.45 -58.04
CA GLU A 10 30.38 -38.11 -58.65
C GLU A 10 30.35 -36.98 -57.58
N THR A 11 30.80 -35.78 -57.98
CA THR A 11 31.06 -34.55 -57.20
C THR A 11 29.82 -33.76 -56.76
N SER A 12 29.91 -33.01 -55.64
CA SER A 12 29.02 -31.88 -55.33
C SER A 12 29.83 -30.56 -55.25
N PRO A 13 29.50 -29.54 -56.07
CA PRO A 13 30.11 -28.22 -56.01
C PRO A 13 29.26 -27.33 -55.08
N PHE A 14 29.87 -26.62 -54.13
CA PHE A 14 29.43 -25.32 -53.58
C PHE A 14 30.11 -25.10 -52.23
N GLU A 15 31.34 -24.59 -52.30
CA GLU A 15 31.88 -23.73 -51.27
C GLU A 15 31.20 -22.36 -51.45
N SER A 16 30.32 -21.97 -50.53
CA SER A 16 29.75 -20.63 -50.47
C SER A 16 29.79 -20.15 -49.02
N SER A 17 30.67 -19.19 -48.79
CA SER A 17 30.77 -18.32 -47.63
C SER A 17 29.39 -17.90 -47.09
N ALA A 18 29.03 -18.39 -45.91
CA ALA A 18 28.00 -17.79 -45.07
C ALA A 18 28.71 -16.88 -44.04
N PRO A 19 28.23 -15.65 -43.81
CA PRO A 19 28.81 -14.77 -42.80
C PRO A 19 28.61 -15.40 -41.43
N GLU A 20 29.61 -15.25 -40.55
CA GLU A 20 29.46 -15.49 -39.12
C GLU A 20 28.21 -14.74 -38.63
N GLU A 21 27.12 -15.47 -38.41
CA GLU A 21 26.06 -15.02 -37.53
C GLU A 21 26.69 -14.90 -36.15
N ALA A 22 27.20 -13.71 -35.86
CA ALA A 22 27.43 -13.24 -34.52
C ALA A 22 26.13 -13.49 -33.75
N SER A 23 26.11 -14.57 -32.97
CA SER A 23 25.05 -14.90 -32.05
C SER A 23 24.88 -13.73 -31.08
N SER A 24 24.02 -12.78 -31.46
CA SER A 24 23.53 -11.74 -30.59
C SER A 24 22.57 -12.41 -29.61
N THR A 25 23.15 -13.20 -28.69
CA THR A 25 22.55 -13.47 -27.38
C THR A 25 22.56 -12.16 -26.60
N THR A 26 21.79 -11.19 -27.09
CA THR A 26 21.37 -10.03 -26.33
C THR A 26 20.39 -10.56 -25.30
N SER A 27 20.94 -11.16 -24.25
CA SER A 27 20.26 -11.39 -22.98
C SER A 27 19.55 -10.08 -22.61
N GLU A 28 18.24 -10.02 -22.82
CA GLU A 28 17.43 -8.84 -22.52
C GLU A 28 17.68 -8.46 -21.07
N ALA A 29 18.36 -7.34 -20.88
CA ALA A 29 18.66 -6.82 -19.57
C ALA A 29 17.37 -6.21 -19.02
N VAL A 30 16.86 -6.75 -17.92
CA VAL A 30 15.62 -6.27 -17.28
C VAL A 30 15.85 -4.94 -16.55
N TRP A 31 17.10 -4.63 -16.21
CA TRP A 31 17.47 -3.39 -15.55
C TRP A 31 18.91 -2.99 -15.86
N THR A 32 19.19 -1.68 -15.93
CA THR A 32 20.56 -1.17 -16.07
C THR A 32 20.85 -0.05 -15.09
N TYR A 33 22.03 -0.06 -14.47
CA TYR A 33 22.48 0.99 -13.55
C TYR A 33 23.99 1.16 -13.58
N ARG A 34 24.44 2.39 -13.83
CA ARG A 34 25.87 2.75 -13.91
C ARG A 34 26.69 1.79 -14.80
N GLY A 35 26.10 1.26 -15.87
CA GLY A 35 26.74 0.32 -16.79
C GLY A 35 26.58 -1.16 -16.44
N TYR A 36 26.12 -1.51 -15.24
CA TYR A 36 25.73 -2.87 -14.89
C TYR A 36 24.38 -3.22 -15.51
N ARG A 37 24.24 -4.44 -16.03
CA ARG A 37 23.01 -4.97 -16.62
C ARG A 37 22.56 -6.17 -15.81
N LEU A 38 21.32 -6.16 -15.33
CA LEU A 38 20.76 -7.26 -14.55
C LEU A 38 20.02 -8.22 -15.49
N LYS A 39 20.38 -9.50 -15.43
CA LYS A 39 19.69 -10.56 -16.19
C LYS A 39 18.33 -10.87 -15.55
N ALA A 40 17.40 -11.43 -16.33
CA ALA A 40 16.08 -11.83 -15.83
C ALA A 40 16.14 -12.84 -14.67
N SER A 41 17.11 -13.75 -14.68
CA SER A 41 17.34 -14.71 -13.59
C SER A 41 17.83 -14.02 -12.31
N GLU A 42 18.72 -13.04 -12.43
CA GLU A 42 19.21 -12.23 -11.31
C GLU A 42 18.10 -11.34 -10.73
N PHE A 43 17.25 -10.77 -11.59
CA PHE A 43 16.07 -10.01 -11.17
C PHE A 43 15.11 -10.88 -10.36
N THR A 44 14.77 -12.06 -10.90
CA THR A 44 13.90 -13.04 -10.22
C THR A 44 14.49 -13.43 -8.87
N THR A 45 15.80 -13.68 -8.81
CA THR A 45 16.50 -14.02 -7.56
C THR A 45 16.42 -12.89 -6.54
N ALA A 46 16.66 -11.65 -6.95
CA ALA A 46 16.52 -10.47 -6.09
C ALA A 46 15.08 -10.32 -5.57
N MET A 47 14.08 -10.57 -6.41
CA MET A 47 12.67 -10.51 -6.03
C MET A 47 12.28 -11.58 -5.02
N VAL A 48 12.77 -12.81 -5.17
CA VAL A 48 12.57 -13.88 -4.20
C VAL A 48 13.17 -13.51 -2.84
N HIS A 49 14.39 -12.98 -2.80
CA HIS A 49 15.00 -12.54 -1.54
C HIS A 49 14.26 -11.37 -0.90
N PHE A 50 13.84 -10.38 -1.71
CA PHE A 50 13.04 -9.26 -1.22
C PHE A 50 11.69 -9.73 -0.64
N PHE A 51 10.98 -10.61 -1.34
CA PHE A 51 9.73 -11.19 -0.87
C PHE A 51 9.89 -11.90 0.47
N ARG A 52 10.91 -12.77 0.59
CA ARG A 52 11.23 -13.46 1.86
C ARG A 52 11.48 -12.48 3.00
N ALA A 53 12.21 -11.41 2.74
CA ALA A 53 12.47 -10.38 3.75
C ALA A 53 11.20 -9.60 4.14
N GLU A 54 10.33 -9.27 3.18
CA GLU A 54 9.02 -8.64 3.44
C GLU A 54 8.10 -9.54 4.28
N VAL A 55 7.98 -10.83 3.93
CA VAL A 55 7.23 -11.83 4.71
C VAL A 55 7.78 -11.97 6.12
N GLN A 56 9.11 -12.03 6.28
CA GLN A 56 9.74 -12.11 7.59
C GLN A 56 9.42 -10.86 8.44
N ARG A 57 9.50 -9.65 7.87
CA ARG A 57 9.12 -8.42 8.57
C ARG A 57 7.65 -8.41 8.96
N ALA A 58 6.75 -8.79 8.06
CA ALA A 58 5.32 -8.91 8.35
C ALA A 58 5.06 -9.89 9.51
N ASN A 59 5.73 -11.04 9.53
CA ASN A 59 5.62 -12.02 10.61
C ASN A 59 6.13 -11.50 11.96
N VAL A 60 7.28 -10.81 11.98
CA VAL A 60 7.82 -10.20 13.21
C VAL A 60 6.84 -9.15 13.77
N TRP A 61 6.26 -8.33 12.91
CA TRP A 61 5.27 -7.33 13.34
C TRP A 61 3.95 -7.96 13.80
N ARG A 62 3.50 -9.04 13.15
CA ARG A 62 2.35 -9.84 13.61
C ARG A 62 2.58 -10.38 15.01
N GLN A 63 3.73 -11.00 15.27
CA GLN A 63 4.06 -11.54 16.59
C GLN A 63 4.11 -10.45 17.68
N ARG A 64 4.61 -9.26 17.35
CA ARG A 64 4.64 -8.10 18.28
C ARG A 64 3.25 -7.52 18.58
N LEU A 65 2.29 -7.72 17.69
CA LEU A 65 0.89 -7.35 17.89
C LEU A 65 0.19 -8.34 18.81
N ASP A 66 0.41 -9.63 18.62
CA ASP A 66 -0.19 -10.68 19.45
C ASP A 66 0.25 -10.54 20.92
N ALA A 67 1.53 -10.17 21.14
CA ALA A 67 2.07 -9.96 22.48
C ALA A 67 1.32 -8.89 23.30
N THR A 68 0.93 -7.76 22.71
CA THR A 68 0.26 -6.68 23.48
C THR A 68 -1.14 -7.05 23.91
N THR A 69 -1.90 -7.73 23.04
CA THR A 69 -3.23 -8.24 23.41
C THR A 69 -3.12 -9.30 24.51
N ASN A 70 -2.13 -10.20 24.44
CA ASN A 70 -1.91 -11.19 25.50
C ASN A 70 -1.62 -10.55 26.86
N TRP A 71 -0.76 -9.53 26.90
CA TRP A 71 -0.50 -8.76 28.13
C TRP A 71 -1.74 -8.03 28.64
N ALA A 72 -2.58 -7.50 27.75
CA ALA A 72 -3.85 -6.88 28.11
C ALA A 72 -4.81 -7.87 28.80
N VAL A 73 -4.91 -9.10 28.29
CA VAL A 73 -5.75 -10.15 28.89
C VAL A 73 -5.20 -10.60 30.25
N ILE A 74 -3.89 -10.85 30.35
CA ILE A 74 -3.25 -11.29 31.61
C ILE A 74 -3.41 -10.24 32.72
N THR A 75 -3.13 -8.97 32.41
CA THR A 75 -3.26 -7.87 33.39
C THR A 75 -4.70 -7.65 33.82
N THR A 76 -5.65 -7.83 32.90
CA THR A 76 -7.09 -7.82 33.21
C THR A 76 -7.50 -8.92 34.17
N GLY A 77 -7.08 -10.17 33.93
CA GLY A 77 -7.36 -11.28 34.84
C GLY A 77 -6.80 -11.05 36.24
N ALA A 78 -5.55 -10.58 36.33
CA ALA A 78 -4.90 -10.25 37.60
C ALA A 78 -5.61 -9.09 38.33
N ALA A 79 -5.98 -8.04 37.61
CA ALA A 79 -6.67 -6.88 38.19
C ALA A 79 -8.06 -7.26 38.74
N ILE A 80 -8.80 -8.10 38.03
CA ILE A 80 -10.09 -8.62 38.50
C ILE A 80 -9.89 -9.48 39.75
N ALA A 81 -8.94 -10.41 39.74
CA ALA A 81 -8.66 -11.25 40.90
C ALA A 81 -8.32 -10.43 42.16
N LEU A 82 -7.46 -9.41 42.03
CA LEU A 82 -7.11 -8.50 43.12
C LEU A 82 -8.29 -7.64 43.59
N ALA A 83 -9.14 -7.19 42.66
CA ALA A 83 -10.29 -6.38 43.01
C ALA A 83 -11.37 -7.17 43.74
N PHE A 84 -11.54 -8.46 43.45
CA PHE A 84 -12.55 -9.33 44.07
C PHE A 84 -12.09 -9.99 45.37
N ASP A 85 -10.85 -9.75 45.81
CA ASP A 85 -10.45 -10.05 47.18
C ASP A 85 -11.39 -9.36 48.19
N PRO A 86 -11.69 -9.96 49.37
CA PRO A 86 -12.58 -9.36 50.36
C PRO A 86 -12.17 -7.94 50.78
N ASN A 87 -10.86 -7.67 50.85
CA ASN A 87 -10.31 -6.33 51.14
C ASN A 87 -9.83 -5.60 49.86
N GLY A 88 -10.15 -6.14 48.69
CA GLY A 88 -9.72 -5.65 47.39
C GLY A 88 -10.34 -4.31 47.02
N PHE A 89 -9.50 -3.36 46.59
CA PHE A 89 -9.90 -2.03 46.18
C PHE A 89 -10.36 -1.99 44.72
N HIS A 90 -11.58 -1.50 44.46
CA HIS A 90 -12.15 -1.45 43.11
C HIS A 90 -11.36 -0.54 42.14
N GLY A 91 -10.58 0.42 42.65
CA GLY A 91 -9.76 1.30 41.81
C GLY A 91 -8.65 0.57 41.05
N VAL A 92 -8.30 -0.67 41.44
CA VAL A 92 -7.41 -1.53 40.64
C VAL A 92 -8.01 -1.81 39.25
N ILE A 93 -9.34 -1.96 39.14
CA ILE A 93 -10.02 -2.16 37.85
C ILE A 93 -9.94 -0.89 36.99
N ILE A 94 -10.07 0.28 37.60
CA ILE A 94 -9.96 1.57 36.92
C ILE A 94 -8.52 1.80 36.43
N LEU A 95 -7.53 1.53 37.29
CA LEU A 95 -6.12 1.60 36.92
C LEU A 95 -5.80 0.64 35.76
N ASN A 96 -6.31 -0.59 35.81
CA ASN A 96 -6.15 -1.54 34.73
C ASN A 96 -6.83 -1.06 33.44
N THR A 97 -8.02 -0.45 33.51
CA THR A 97 -8.70 0.12 32.34
C THR A 97 -7.83 1.18 31.64
N LEU A 98 -7.12 2.02 32.39
CA LEU A 98 -6.15 2.97 31.84
C LEU A 98 -4.94 2.27 31.21
N LEU A 99 -4.43 1.21 31.85
CA LEU A 99 -3.36 0.37 31.29
C LEU A 99 -3.77 -0.29 29.97
N ILE A 100 -4.98 -0.83 29.89
CA ILE A 100 -5.55 -1.42 28.67
C ILE A 100 -5.69 -0.36 27.57
N THR A 101 -6.04 0.88 27.94
CA THR A 101 -6.08 2.02 26.99
C THR A 101 -4.70 2.34 26.42
N LEU A 102 -3.66 2.28 27.25
CA LEU A 102 -2.28 2.43 26.80
C LEU A 102 -1.87 1.28 25.85
N PHE A 103 -2.23 0.03 26.17
CA PHE A 103 -1.96 -1.11 25.28
C PHE A 103 -2.68 -1.00 23.94
N LEU A 104 -3.95 -0.57 23.93
CA LEU A 104 -4.69 -0.28 22.70
C LEU A 104 -3.95 0.74 21.84
N TYR A 105 -3.45 1.83 22.43
CA TYR A 105 -2.70 2.86 21.70
C TYR A 105 -1.37 2.31 21.13
N ILE A 106 -0.60 1.59 21.93
CA ILE A 106 0.66 0.97 21.51
C ILE A 106 0.40 -0.02 20.37
N GLU A 107 -0.62 -0.85 20.52
CA GLU A 107 -0.99 -1.86 19.53
C GLU A 107 -1.50 -1.23 18.24
N ALA A 108 -2.35 -0.20 18.32
CA ALA A 108 -2.81 0.55 17.15
C ALA A 108 -1.64 1.18 16.40
N ARG A 109 -0.65 1.74 17.10
CA ARG A 109 0.57 2.26 16.47
C ARG A 109 1.32 1.14 15.75
N ARG A 110 1.55 -0.01 16.39
CA ARG A 110 2.22 -1.18 15.80
C ARG A 110 1.44 -1.74 14.60
N TYR A 111 0.12 -1.69 14.65
CA TYR A 111 -0.77 -2.23 13.63
C TYR A 111 -0.60 -1.49 12.30
N ARG A 112 -0.35 -0.17 12.34
CA ARG A 112 -0.02 0.61 11.14
C ARG A 112 1.27 0.13 10.45
N TYR A 113 2.28 -0.29 11.22
CA TYR A 113 3.50 -0.86 10.65
C TYR A 113 3.23 -2.22 10.04
N TYR A 114 2.49 -3.08 10.74
CA TYR A 114 2.11 -4.39 10.20
C TYR A 114 1.37 -4.26 8.87
N GLU A 115 0.39 -3.36 8.77
CA GLU A 115 -0.36 -3.11 7.53
C GLU A 115 0.54 -2.67 6.37
N LEU A 116 1.57 -1.85 6.62
CA LEU A 116 2.53 -1.46 5.58
C LEU A 116 3.26 -2.67 4.99
N TRP A 117 3.80 -3.55 5.83
CA TRP A 117 4.52 -4.74 5.39
C TRP A 117 3.58 -5.77 4.74
N SER A 118 2.40 -5.98 5.34
CA SER A 118 1.37 -6.88 4.79
C SER A 118 0.90 -6.42 3.41
N TYR A 119 0.77 -5.10 3.21
CA TYR A 119 0.40 -4.52 1.92
C TYR A 119 1.46 -4.79 0.83
N ARG A 120 2.76 -4.61 1.14
CA ARG A 120 3.85 -4.90 0.18
C ARG A 120 3.91 -6.38 -0.18
N VAL A 121 3.80 -7.25 0.82
CA VAL A 121 3.72 -8.71 0.60
C VAL A 121 2.55 -9.01 -0.32
N ARG A 122 1.37 -8.42 -0.07
CA ARG A 122 0.18 -8.66 -0.87
C ARG A 122 0.34 -8.20 -2.33
N LEU A 123 0.92 -7.04 -2.57
CA LEU A 123 1.25 -6.56 -3.92
C LEU A 123 2.13 -7.56 -4.67
N MET A 124 3.15 -8.11 -4.02
CA MET A 124 4.02 -9.11 -4.65
C MET A 124 3.30 -10.44 -4.88
N GLU A 125 2.45 -10.89 -3.95
CA GLU A 125 1.65 -12.11 -4.13
C GLU A 125 0.72 -12.01 -5.33
N THR A 126 -0.01 -10.90 -5.47
CA THR A 126 -1.01 -10.72 -6.53
C THR A 126 -0.40 -10.38 -7.88
N ASP A 127 0.59 -9.49 -7.91
CA ASP A 127 1.08 -8.90 -9.16
C ASP A 127 2.47 -9.39 -9.56
N PHE A 128 3.16 -10.18 -8.74
CA PHE A 128 4.38 -10.87 -9.16
C PHE A 128 4.16 -12.39 -9.23
N TYR A 129 3.76 -13.01 -8.12
CA TYR A 129 3.66 -14.47 -8.05
C TYR A 129 2.41 -15.03 -8.74
N ALA A 130 1.22 -14.45 -8.54
CA ALA A 130 0.01 -14.99 -9.16
C ALA A 130 0.04 -14.89 -10.70
N ALA A 131 0.60 -13.80 -11.24
CA ALA A 131 0.83 -13.63 -12.67
C ALA A 131 1.73 -14.71 -13.28
N MET A 132 2.67 -15.27 -12.51
CA MET A 132 3.54 -16.37 -12.96
C MET A 132 2.83 -17.74 -12.96
N LEU A 133 1.77 -17.91 -12.15
CA LEU A 133 1.15 -19.21 -11.92
C LEU A 133 0.04 -19.54 -12.91
N VAL A 134 -0.64 -18.55 -13.49
CA VAL A 134 -1.77 -18.77 -14.41
C VAL A 134 -1.79 -17.73 -15.54
N PRO A 135 -1.36 -18.05 -16.78
CA PRO A 135 -1.74 -17.25 -17.95
C PRO A 135 -3.27 -17.35 -18.15
N PRO A 136 -4.03 -16.27 -18.41
CA PRO A 136 -3.61 -14.94 -18.87
C PRO A 136 -3.61 -13.87 -17.74
N PHE A 137 -3.32 -14.23 -16.49
CA PHE A 137 -3.16 -13.20 -15.45
C PHE A 137 -1.94 -12.36 -15.76
N HIS A 138 -2.20 -11.14 -16.21
CA HIS A 138 -1.18 -10.11 -16.31
C HIS A 138 -1.25 -9.23 -15.06
N PRO A 139 -0.10 -8.86 -14.51
CA PRO A 139 -0.07 -8.03 -13.33
C PRO A 139 -0.62 -6.64 -13.65
N ALA A 140 -1.18 -5.95 -12.65
CA ALA A 140 -1.74 -4.63 -12.88
C ALA A 140 -0.67 -3.69 -13.46
N PRO A 141 -0.94 -2.90 -14.51
CA PRO A 141 0.10 -2.14 -15.22
C PRO A 141 0.90 -1.16 -14.34
N ASP A 142 0.42 -0.85 -13.13
CA ASP A 142 1.02 0.06 -12.17
C ASP A 142 1.57 -0.59 -10.89
N TRP A 143 1.58 -1.92 -10.79
CA TRP A 143 1.98 -2.63 -9.57
C TRP A 143 3.44 -2.35 -9.17
N ALA A 144 4.35 -2.40 -10.14
CA ALA A 144 5.79 -2.18 -9.92
C ALA A 144 6.08 -0.73 -9.53
N GLU A 145 5.36 0.23 -10.13
CA GLU A 145 5.44 1.65 -9.75
C GLU A 145 4.92 1.87 -8.33
N SER A 146 3.81 1.25 -7.96
CA SER A 146 3.21 1.33 -6.62
C SER A 146 4.16 0.77 -5.54
N LEU A 147 4.80 -0.37 -5.83
CA LEU A 147 5.79 -0.97 -4.93
C LEU A 147 7.05 -0.08 -4.82
N ALA A 148 7.54 0.45 -5.93
CA ALA A 148 8.70 1.35 -5.96
C ALA A 148 8.43 2.67 -5.22
N GLU A 149 7.27 3.29 -5.42
CA GLU A 149 6.86 4.50 -4.72
C GLU A 149 6.76 4.25 -3.21
N ASN A 150 6.17 3.12 -2.80
CA ASN A 150 6.08 2.77 -1.39
C ASN A 150 7.46 2.51 -0.75
N LEU A 151 8.43 2.01 -1.52
CA LEU A 151 9.82 1.83 -1.08
C LEU A 151 10.58 3.16 -0.96
N LEU A 152 10.38 4.07 -1.91
CA LEU A 152 11.03 5.39 -1.93
C LEU A 152 10.41 6.37 -0.93
N HIS A 153 9.10 6.27 -0.73
CA HIS A 153 8.29 7.12 0.14
C HIS A 153 7.44 6.25 1.07
N PRO A 154 8.03 5.73 2.16
CA PRO A 154 7.33 4.85 3.08
C PRO A 154 6.31 5.64 3.91
N ASP A 155 5.03 5.47 3.58
CA ASP A 155 3.90 6.03 4.32
C ASP A 155 3.00 4.92 4.87
N PHE A 156 2.34 5.19 5.99
CA PHE A 156 1.39 4.24 6.57
C PHE A 156 0.08 4.23 5.76
N PRO A 157 -0.40 3.05 5.32
CA PRO A 157 -1.62 2.95 4.51
C PRO A 157 -2.89 3.33 5.29
N ILE A 158 -2.85 3.19 6.62
CA ILE A 158 -3.96 3.51 7.52
C ILE A 158 -3.59 4.61 8.52
N SER A 159 -4.59 5.42 8.84
CA SER A 159 -4.48 6.49 9.85
C SER A 159 -4.43 5.92 11.28
N MET A 160 -3.99 6.74 12.23
CA MET A 160 -4.00 6.32 13.65
C MET A 160 -5.42 6.05 14.17
N TRP A 161 -6.39 6.87 13.78
CA TRP A 161 -7.79 6.70 14.19
C TRP A 161 -8.43 5.44 13.62
N GLU A 162 -8.14 5.13 12.35
CA GLU A 162 -8.56 3.87 11.74
C GLU A 162 -7.94 2.66 12.44
N ALA A 163 -6.65 2.73 12.77
CA ALA A 163 -5.97 1.66 13.51
C ALA A 163 -6.58 1.45 14.90
N ILE A 164 -6.80 2.52 15.66
CA ILE A 164 -7.46 2.47 16.98
C ILE A 164 -8.84 1.84 16.85
N GLY A 165 -9.66 2.31 15.90
CA GLY A 165 -11.00 1.81 15.67
C GLY A 165 -11.05 0.30 15.37
N ARG A 166 -10.17 -0.18 14.50
CA ARG A 166 -10.08 -1.60 14.13
C ARG A 166 -9.68 -2.48 15.31
N ARG A 167 -8.63 -2.09 16.05
CA ARG A 167 -8.16 -2.87 17.20
C ARG A 167 -9.14 -2.82 18.37
N LEU A 168 -9.80 -1.67 18.56
CA LEU A 168 -10.89 -1.52 19.53
C LEU A 168 -12.02 -2.51 19.23
N ARG A 169 -12.61 -2.48 18.02
CA ARG A 169 -13.75 -3.32 17.67
C ARG A 169 -13.45 -4.82 17.69
N ARG A 170 -12.30 -5.24 17.17
CA ARG A 170 -12.01 -6.67 16.99
C ARG A 170 -11.46 -7.35 18.23
N ASN A 171 -10.67 -6.63 19.04
CA ASN A 171 -9.93 -7.24 20.15
C ASN A 171 -10.31 -6.63 21.50
N TYR A 172 -10.15 -5.30 21.65
CA TYR A 172 -10.18 -4.65 22.97
C TYR A 172 -11.60 -4.41 23.51
N LEU A 173 -12.62 -4.33 22.66
CA LEU A 173 -14.01 -4.11 23.07
C LEU A 173 -14.45 -5.16 24.09
N TRP A 174 -14.09 -6.43 23.86
CA TRP A 174 -14.41 -7.52 24.78
C TRP A 174 -13.70 -7.38 26.13
N ILE A 175 -12.44 -6.98 26.14
CA ILE A 175 -11.67 -6.73 27.37
C ILE A 175 -12.33 -5.61 28.18
N TYR A 176 -12.71 -4.50 27.53
CA TYR A 176 -13.42 -3.41 28.19
C TYR A 176 -14.80 -3.82 28.71
N LEU A 177 -15.57 -4.60 27.95
CA LEU A 177 -16.87 -5.09 28.41
C LEU A 177 -16.73 -5.94 29.67
N ILE A 178 -15.75 -6.85 29.70
CA ILE A 178 -15.46 -7.67 30.89
C ILE A 178 -15.07 -6.78 32.07
N LEU A 179 -14.14 -5.83 31.88
CA LEU A 179 -13.74 -4.90 32.93
C LEU A 179 -14.90 -4.06 33.47
N GLY A 180 -15.80 -3.59 32.59
CA GLY A 180 -16.96 -2.80 32.97
C GLY A 180 -17.98 -3.60 33.77
N ILE A 181 -18.29 -4.81 33.31
CA ILE A 181 -19.17 -5.75 34.03
C ILE A 181 -18.56 -6.10 35.39
N SER A 182 -17.26 -6.42 35.44
CA SER A 182 -16.56 -6.72 36.69
C SER A 182 -16.53 -5.54 37.65
N TRP A 183 -16.34 -4.32 37.15
CA TRP A 183 -16.35 -3.11 37.98
C TRP A 183 -17.72 -2.86 38.58
N LEU A 184 -18.79 -2.94 37.77
CA LEU A 184 -20.16 -2.79 38.24
C LEU A 184 -20.50 -3.87 39.27
N ALA A 185 -20.18 -5.13 38.98
CA ALA A 185 -20.40 -6.25 39.89
C ALA A 185 -19.70 -6.06 41.23
N LYS A 186 -18.44 -5.57 41.25
CA LYS A 186 -17.73 -5.28 42.51
C LYS A 186 -18.46 -4.21 43.33
N LEU A 187 -18.93 -3.13 42.69
CA LEU A 187 -19.64 -2.04 43.37
C LEU A 187 -21.02 -2.46 43.89
N THR A 188 -21.73 -3.31 43.15
CA THR A 188 -23.10 -3.72 43.52
C THR A 188 -23.14 -4.89 44.50
N MET A 189 -22.17 -5.83 44.45
CA MET A 189 -22.22 -7.07 45.21
C MET A 189 -21.40 -7.05 46.51
N TYR A 190 -20.32 -6.27 46.59
CA TYR A 190 -19.41 -6.29 47.73
C TYR A 190 -19.43 -4.96 48.51
N PRO A 191 -19.40 -4.97 49.86
CA PRO A 191 -19.36 -6.16 50.74
C PRO A 191 -20.71 -6.87 50.91
N THR A 192 -21.83 -6.17 50.69
CA THR A 192 -23.19 -6.71 50.67
C THR A 192 -23.92 -6.21 49.43
N MET A 193 -24.99 -6.89 48.99
CA MET A 193 -25.77 -6.39 47.85
C MET A 193 -26.37 -5.01 48.15
N ILE A 194 -26.26 -4.08 47.20
CA ILE A 194 -26.81 -2.72 47.36
C ILE A 194 -28.35 -2.75 47.47
N ALA A 195 -28.91 -1.94 48.36
CA ALA A 195 -30.36 -1.72 48.44
C ALA A 195 -30.79 -0.43 47.72
N HIS A 196 -29.91 0.58 47.69
CA HIS A 196 -30.20 1.92 47.16
C HIS A 196 -29.07 2.46 46.29
N TRP A 197 -29.40 3.37 45.36
CA TRP A 197 -28.42 3.99 44.46
C TRP A 197 -27.40 4.87 45.18
N ASP A 198 -27.76 5.44 46.34
CA ASP A 198 -26.84 6.27 47.14
C ASP A 198 -25.65 5.45 47.68
N GLU A 199 -25.87 4.17 48.03
CA GLU A 199 -24.78 3.27 48.44
C GLU A 199 -23.79 3.03 47.30
N LEU A 200 -24.27 2.92 46.06
CA LEU A 200 -23.40 2.78 44.89
C LEU A 200 -22.47 3.98 44.75
N MET A 201 -23.02 5.20 44.94
CA MET A 201 -22.23 6.44 44.86
C MET A 201 -21.21 6.53 45.99
N GLN A 202 -21.54 6.05 47.20
CA GLN A 202 -20.59 6.01 48.31
C GLN A 202 -19.49 4.98 48.06
N ARG A 203 -19.83 3.77 47.59
CA ARG A 203 -18.88 2.69 47.31
C ARG A 203 -17.95 2.97 46.14
N ALA A 204 -18.38 3.78 45.17
CA ALA A 204 -17.56 4.16 44.03
C ALA A 204 -16.52 5.26 44.36
N ALA A 205 -16.57 5.85 45.56
CA ALA A 205 -15.65 6.91 45.95
C ALA A 205 -14.21 6.39 46.09
N ILE A 206 -13.25 7.19 45.63
CA ILE A 206 -11.82 6.84 45.66
C ILE A 206 -11.06 7.90 46.43
N GLY A 207 -10.71 7.61 47.69
CA GLY A 207 -10.04 8.56 48.56
C GLY A 207 -10.85 9.86 48.68
N SER A 208 -10.29 10.96 48.18
CA SER A 208 -10.95 12.28 48.16
C SER A 208 -11.89 12.51 46.97
N ILE A 209 -11.94 11.60 46.00
CA ILE A 209 -12.76 11.76 44.79
C ILE A 209 -14.18 11.24 45.08
N PRO A 210 -15.22 12.09 44.97
CA PRO A 210 -16.61 11.66 45.17
C PRO A 210 -17.01 10.57 44.18
N GLY A 211 -17.71 9.53 44.64
CA GLY A 211 -18.03 8.40 43.76
C GLY A 211 -18.98 8.74 42.61
N ILE A 212 -19.79 9.80 42.71
CA ILE A 212 -20.55 10.32 41.57
C ILE A 212 -19.63 10.76 40.42
N VAL A 213 -18.49 11.37 40.74
CA VAL A 213 -17.49 11.79 39.73
C VAL A 213 -16.83 10.58 39.11
N VAL A 214 -16.52 9.56 39.91
CA VAL A 214 -15.94 8.29 39.43
C VAL A 214 -16.92 7.56 38.50
N LEU A 215 -18.20 7.45 38.88
CA LEU A 215 -19.24 6.83 38.07
C LEU A 215 -19.46 7.61 36.76
N ALA A 216 -19.58 8.93 36.83
CA ALA A 216 -19.73 9.77 35.65
C ALA A 216 -18.52 9.65 34.71
N GLY A 217 -17.30 9.62 35.25
CA GLY A 217 -16.08 9.39 34.48
C GLY A 217 -16.04 8.02 33.80
N GLY A 218 -16.47 6.97 34.50
CA GLY A 218 -16.61 5.63 33.93
C GLY A 218 -17.62 5.59 32.79
N ILE A 219 -18.83 6.13 32.99
CA ILE A 219 -19.87 6.20 31.96
C ILE A 219 -19.38 7.00 30.74
N LEU A 220 -18.76 8.15 30.96
CA LEU A 220 -18.18 8.97 29.90
C LEU A 220 -17.10 8.20 29.12
N PHE A 221 -16.22 7.46 29.80
CA PHE A 221 -15.20 6.64 29.16
C PHE A 221 -15.81 5.57 28.25
N TYR A 222 -16.78 4.79 28.74
CA TYR A 222 -17.45 3.77 27.92
C TYR A 222 -18.24 4.38 26.76
N PHE A 223 -18.88 5.53 26.98
CA PHE A 223 -19.55 6.29 25.92
C PHE A 223 -18.56 6.73 24.83
N LEU A 224 -17.41 7.29 25.20
CA LEU A 224 -16.36 7.69 24.25
C LEU A 224 -15.81 6.49 23.48
N MET A 225 -15.61 5.34 24.14
CA MET A 225 -15.18 4.11 23.46
C MET A 225 -16.22 3.63 22.44
N ALA A 226 -17.51 3.64 22.79
CA ALA A 226 -18.59 3.31 21.86
C ALA A 226 -18.67 4.30 20.69
N ALA A 227 -18.54 5.60 20.96
CA ALA A 227 -18.54 6.64 19.95
C ALA A 227 -17.36 6.49 18.97
N ILE A 228 -16.15 6.24 19.47
CA ILE A 228 -14.97 5.96 18.63
C ILE A 228 -15.18 4.69 17.80
N SER A 229 -15.71 3.63 18.42
CA SER A 229 -16.01 2.37 17.76
C SER A 229 -16.97 2.55 16.56
N LEU A 230 -18.01 3.36 16.72
CA LEU A 230 -18.99 3.67 15.68
C LEU A 230 -18.43 4.64 14.63
N ALA A 231 -17.81 5.75 15.05
CA ALA A 231 -17.27 6.77 14.16
C ALA A 231 -16.17 6.23 13.23
N THR A 232 -15.44 5.19 13.67
CA THR A 232 -14.38 4.56 12.88
C THR A 232 -14.84 3.28 12.16
N ALA A 233 -16.12 2.90 12.26
CA ALA A 233 -16.69 1.75 11.56
C ALA A 233 -16.62 1.84 10.03
N PRO A 234 -16.84 3.00 9.36
CA PRO A 234 -16.75 3.10 7.91
C PRO A 234 -15.30 3.11 7.38
N LEU A 235 -14.30 3.26 8.25
CA LEU A 235 -12.88 3.32 7.88
C LEU A 235 -12.29 1.91 7.59
N GLN A 236 -13.02 1.01 6.93
CA GLN A 236 -12.60 -0.41 6.77
C GLN A 236 -11.96 -0.74 5.42
N GLN A 237 -11.72 0.25 4.56
CA GLN A 237 -11.27 0.04 3.17
C GLN A 237 -9.75 -0.19 2.99
N ALA A 238 -9.01 -0.57 4.03
CA ALA A 238 -7.57 -0.80 3.89
C ALA A 238 -7.26 -2.16 3.24
N SER A 239 -6.31 -2.08 2.30
CA SER A 239 -5.93 -3.04 1.26
C SER A 239 -5.23 -4.33 1.74
N GLY A 240 -5.03 -4.52 3.04
CA GLY A 240 -4.34 -5.67 3.62
C GLY A 240 -5.25 -6.85 3.99
N GLU A 241 -6.55 -6.62 4.09
CA GLU A 241 -7.53 -7.70 4.27
C GLU A 241 -7.90 -8.31 2.92
N VAL A 242 -8.41 -9.54 2.95
CA VAL A 242 -8.77 -10.41 1.81
C VAL A 242 -9.92 -9.79 0.99
N LEU A 243 -9.70 -8.61 0.44
CA LEU A 243 -10.49 -8.02 -0.63
C LEU A 243 -9.75 -8.39 -1.91
N PRO A 244 -10.27 -9.36 -2.67
CA PRO A 244 -9.65 -9.74 -3.90
C PRO A 244 -9.84 -8.60 -4.91
N ARG A 245 -8.75 -7.88 -5.20
CA ARG A 245 -8.68 -6.85 -6.26
C ARG A 245 -9.19 -7.37 -7.62
N TYR A 246 -9.20 -8.69 -7.82
CA TYR A 246 -9.60 -9.37 -9.06
C TYR A 246 -10.93 -10.15 -9.02
N LEU A 247 -11.61 -10.31 -7.86
CA LEU A 247 -12.87 -11.11 -7.82
C LEU A 247 -14.12 -10.29 -8.13
N GLU A 248 -14.01 -8.96 -8.14
CA GLU A 248 -15.10 -8.07 -8.53
C GLU A 248 -15.36 -8.11 -10.03
N GLU A 249 -14.32 -8.33 -10.85
CA GLU A 249 -14.46 -8.42 -12.32
C GLU A 249 -15.10 -9.75 -12.77
N THR A 250 -14.93 -10.83 -12.01
CA THR A 250 -15.39 -12.18 -12.42
C THR A 250 -16.86 -12.47 -12.13
N ARG A 251 -17.54 -11.69 -11.27
CA ARG A 251 -18.88 -12.06 -10.77
C ARG A 251 -20.09 -11.41 -11.44
N GLY A 252 -19.91 -10.49 -12.39
CA GLY A 252 -21.04 -9.91 -13.14
C GLY A 252 -22.13 -9.24 -12.28
N LEU A 253 -21.86 -9.01 -10.99
CA LEU A 253 -22.77 -8.31 -10.10
C LEU A 253 -22.78 -6.84 -10.51
N PRO A 254 -23.95 -6.22 -10.71
CA PRO A 254 -24.01 -4.80 -10.99
C PRO A 254 -23.32 -4.07 -9.84
N LEU A 255 -22.28 -3.32 -10.18
CA LEU A 255 -21.64 -2.37 -9.30
C LEU A 255 -22.77 -1.50 -8.73
N SER A 256 -23.11 -1.72 -7.46
CA SER A 256 -23.34 -0.56 -6.63
C SER A 256 -22.01 0.17 -6.65
N GLN A 257 -21.86 1.09 -7.60
CA GLN A 257 -20.86 2.13 -7.53
C GLN A 257 -20.84 2.56 -6.07
N PRO A 258 -19.67 2.60 -5.40
CA PRO A 258 -19.63 3.12 -4.05
C PRO A 258 -20.26 4.49 -4.15
N THR A 259 -21.48 4.63 -3.62
CA THR A 259 -22.26 5.86 -3.70
C THR A 259 -21.31 6.96 -3.31
N ALA A 260 -21.11 7.91 -4.22
CA ALA A 260 -20.06 8.94 -4.13
C ALA A 260 -20.17 9.82 -2.86
N GLU A 261 -21.14 9.57 -1.99
CA GLU A 261 -21.44 10.32 -0.78
C GLU A 261 -21.46 9.49 0.52
N ALA A 262 -21.05 8.22 0.51
CA ALA A 262 -20.82 7.49 1.76
C ALA A 262 -19.44 7.84 2.35
N GLY A 263 -19.33 9.07 2.85
CA GLY A 263 -18.30 9.52 3.80
C GLY A 263 -16.86 9.13 3.44
N LYS A 264 -16.29 9.69 2.36
CA LYS A 264 -14.83 9.77 2.26
C LYS A 264 -14.35 10.60 3.46
N PRO A 265 -13.66 10.01 4.46
CA PRO A 265 -13.20 10.78 5.61
C PRO A 265 -12.26 11.89 5.13
N TRP A 266 -12.50 13.13 5.58
CA TRP A 266 -11.72 14.36 5.27
C TRP A 266 -10.20 14.18 5.36
N PHE A 267 -9.73 13.18 6.12
CA PHE A 267 -8.31 12.93 6.41
C PHE A 267 -7.64 11.90 5.48
N ARG A 268 -8.30 11.42 4.42
CA ARG A 268 -7.66 10.51 3.45
C ARG A 268 -7.04 11.34 2.32
N PRO A 269 -5.71 11.54 2.28
CA PRO A 269 -5.10 12.07 1.07
C PRO A 269 -5.29 11.03 -0.04
N SER A 270 -6.18 11.30 -0.99
CA SER A 270 -6.14 10.63 -2.29
C SER A 270 -4.82 11.06 -2.93
N ARG A 271 -3.77 10.26 -2.75
CA ARG A 271 -2.50 10.51 -3.42
C ARG A 271 -2.65 10.03 -4.86
N ARG A 272 -3.30 10.87 -5.67
CA ARG A 272 -3.15 10.83 -7.11
C ARG A 272 -1.65 10.93 -7.41
N ARG A 273 -1.17 10.08 -8.33
CA ARG A 273 0.22 10.14 -8.82
C ARG A 273 0.52 11.60 -9.15
N LYS A 274 1.62 12.15 -8.62
CA LYS A 274 2.06 13.50 -9.03
C LYS A 274 2.46 13.41 -10.49
N GLN A 275 1.54 13.82 -11.35
CA GLN A 275 1.75 13.88 -12.78
C GLN A 275 2.56 15.15 -13.08
N LEU A 276 3.46 15.03 -14.03
CA LEU A 276 4.33 16.11 -14.46
C LEU A 276 4.14 16.31 -15.95
N VAL A 277 4.24 17.56 -16.37
CA VAL A 277 4.43 17.92 -17.77
C VAL A 277 5.85 18.44 -17.89
N ALA A 278 6.64 17.79 -18.75
CA ALA A 278 7.95 18.28 -19.12
C ALA A 278 7.84 19.06 -20.43
N MET A 279 8.40 20.26 -20.43
CA MET A 279 8.66 21.04 -21.64
C MET A 279 10.17 21.03 -21.90
N ILE A 280 10.57 20.54 -23.06
CA ILE A 280 11.97 20.39 -23.44
C ILE A 280 12.24 21.35 -24.58
N ILE A 281 13.14 22.30 -24.36
CA ILE A 281 13.54 23.28 -25.36
C ILE A 281 14.94 22.90 -25.83
N THR A 282 15.07 22.63 -27.12
CA THR A 282 16.28 22.07 -27.73
C THR A 282 16.29 22.33 -29.23
N ASP A 283 17.47 22.43 -29.82
CA ASP A 283 17.66 22.48 -31.27
C ASP A 283 17.61 21.08 -31.91
N GLN A 284 17.68 20.01 -31.10
CA GLN A 284 17.68 18.60 -31.53
C GLN A 284 16.37 17.89 -31.19
N ALA A 285 15.23 18.59 -31.34
CA ALA A 285 13.92 18.10 -30.94
C ALA A 285 13.54 16.74 -31.59
N GLN A 286 13.91 16.52 -32.85
CA GLN A 286 13.55 15.29 -33.56
C GLN A 286 14.20 14.04 -32.93
N ALA A 287 15.50 14.12 -32.61
CA ALA A 287 16.25 13.02 -32.02
C ALA A 287 15.75 12.69 -30.60
N ILE A 288 15.44 13.72 -29.81
CA ILE A 288 14.89 13.54 -28.46
C ILE A 288 13.48 12.94 -28.53
N ALA A 289 12.64 13.39 -29.48
CA ALA A 289 11.28 12.85 -29.65
C ALA A 289 11.30 11.36 -29.99
N GLU A 290 12.19 10.91 -30.86
CA GLU A 290 12.33 9.49 -31.19
C GLU A 290 12.71 8.64 -29.97
N ILE A 291 13.63 9.12 -29.12
CA ILE A 291 14.02 8.41 -27.91
C ILE A 291 12.86 8.33 -26.92
N ILE A 292 12.07 9.41 -26.76
CA ILE A 292 10.90 9.39 -25.88
C ILE A 292 9.85 8.38 -26.38
N LEU A 293 9.64 8.31 -27.69
CA LEU A 293 8.69 7.37 -28.30
C LEU A 293 9.17 5.91 -28.19
N LYS A 294 10.46 5.65 -28.45
CA LYS A 294 11.04 4.30 -28.50
C LYS A 294 11.41 3.75 -27.13
N ASP A 295 12.11 4.54 -26.30
CA ASP A 295 12.72 4.06 -25.05
C ASP A 295 11.81 4.28 -23.84
N MET A 296 10.95 5.31 -23.87
CA MET A 296 10.04 5.62 -22.77
C MET A 296 8.59 5.22 -23.07
N HIS A 297 8.26 4.84 -24.31
CA HIS A 297 6.90 4.55 -24.77
C HIS A 297 5.88 5.62 -24.41
N ARG A 298 6.31 6.90 -24.40
CA ARG A 298 5.46 8.05 -24.06
C ARG A 298 5.15 8.90 -25.28
N GLY A 299 3.92 9.38 -25.34
CA GLY A 299 3.51 10.36 -26.32
C GLY A 299 4.22 11.70 -26.08
N VAL A 300 4.71 12.31 -27.15
CA VAL A 300 5.36 13.61 -27.13
C VAL A 300 4.80 14.46 -28.25
N THR A 301 4.54 15.73 -27.98
CA THR A 301 4.00 16.70 -28.94
C THR A 301 4.98 17.83 -29.15
N ALA A 302 5.24 18.20 -30.40
CA ALA A 302 6.06 19.36 -30.72
C ALA A 302 5.18 20.62 -30.81
N LEU A 303 5.55 21.65 -30.06
CA LEU A 303 5.00 23.00 -30.13
C LEU A 303 6.02 23.91 -30.81
N ALA A 304 5.60 24.67 -31.82
CA ALA A 304 6.45 25.69 -32.44
C ALA A 304 6.57 26.90 -31.51
N GLY A 305 7.78 27.41 -31.32
CA GLY A 305 8.05 28.63 -30.55
C GLY A 305 9.15 29.45 -31.20
N THR A 306 9.20 30.75 -30.90
CA THR A 306 10.25 31.65 -31.39
C THR A 306 11.02 32.20 -30.21
N GLY A 307 12.35 32.06 -30.23
CA GLY A 307 13.22 32.58 -29.19
C GLY A 307 13.28 34.10 -29.28
N MET A 308 12.77 34.82 -28.28
CA MET A 308 12.73 36.29 -28.32
C MET A 308 14.11 36.95 -28.23
N TYR A 309 15.11 36.25 -27.70
CA TYR A 309 16.50 36.75 -27.65
C TYR A 309 17.27 36.48 -28.95
N THR A 310 17.00 35.35 -29.60
CA THR A 310 17.75 34.86 -30.78
C THR A 310 17.04 35.12 -32.10
N GLY A 311 15.73 35.38 -32.08
CA GLY A 311 14.86 35.49 -33.26
C GLY A 311 14.64 34.17 -34.01
N LYS A 312 15.14 33.04 -33.49
CA LYS A 312 15.08 31.74 -34.18
C LYS A 312 13.82 30.98 -33.82
N GLU A 313 13.28 30.25 -34.80
CA GLU A 313 12.27 29.23 -34.53
C GLU A 313 12.89 28.03 -33.83
N HIS A 314 12.28 27.63 -32.72
CA HIS A 314 12.63 26.46 -31.93
C HIS A 314 11.40 25.55 -31.81
N ARG A 315 11.65 24.24 -31.72
CA ARG A 315 10.60 23.26 -31.41
C ARG A 315 10.69 22.90 -29.93
N ILE A 316 9.60 23.12 -29.22
CA ILE A 316 9.44 22.79 -27.81
C ILE A 316 8.72 21.45 -27.74
N LEU A 317 9.34 20.43 -27.15
CA LEU A 317 8.66 19.16 -26.93
C LEU A 317 7.88 19.20 -25.62
N ILE A 318 6.62 18.80 -25.66
CA ILE A 318 5.75 18.66 -24.49
C ILE A 318 5.48 17.18 -24.29
N CYS A 319 5.79 16.69 -23.10
CA CYS A 319 5.61 15.30 -22.72
C CYS A 319 4.91 15.23 -21.35
N ALA A 320 3.85 14.45 -21.27
CA ALA A 320 3.23 14.08 -20.00
C ALA A 320 3.96 12.84 -19.44
N LEU A 321 4.31 12.88 -18.15
CA LEU A 321 5.08 11.84 -17.50
C LEU A 321 4.76 11.74 -16.01
N THR A 322 5.16 10.63 -15.39
CA THR A 322 5.10 10.45 -13.95
C THR A 322 6.39 10.93 -13.27
N ILE A 323 6.36 11.03 -11.93
CA ILE A 323 7.54 11.42 -11.15
C ILE A 323 8.70 10.41 -11.25
N THR A 324 8.42 9.16 -11.58
CA THR A 324 9.44 8.10 -11.71
C THR A 324 10.15 8.18 -13.07
N GLU A 325 9.43 8.59 -14.12
CA GLU A 325 9.92 8.73 -15.50
C GLU A 325 10.85 9.95 -15.71
N ILE A 326 10.80 10.96 -14.83
CA ILE A 326 11.55 12.23 -15.01
C ILE A 326 13.07 12.04 -15.08
N ASN A 327 13.60 11.07 -14.32
CA ASN A 327 15.04 10.83 -14.28
C ASN A 327 15.53 10.20 -15.59
N GLN A 328 14.73 9.29 -16.16
CA GLN A 328 14.99 8.72 -17.48
C GLN A 328 14.97 9.82 -18.55
N LEU A 329 13.94 10.68 -18.54
CA LEU A 329 13.84 11.80 -19.48
C LEU A 329 15.06 12.71 -19.43
N LYS A 330 15.45 13.17 -18.22
CA LYS A 330 16.63 14.03 -18.03
C LYS A 330 17.91 13.36 -18.55
N SER A 331 18.06 12.05 -18.32
CA SER A 331 19.21 11.30 -18.80
C SER A 331 19.25 11.21 -20.32
N SER A 332 18.11 11.00 -20.97
CA SER A 332 17.98 10.92 -22.42
C SER A 332 18.26 12.28 -23.08
N VAL A 333 17.67 13.36 -22.55
CA VAL A 333 17.91 14.72 -23.05
C VAL A 333 19.39 15.08 -22.94
N ARG A 334 20.01 14.84 -21.78
CA ARG A 334 21.43 15.18 -21.54
C ARG A 334 22.41 14.43 -22.45
N LYS A 335 22.06 13.21 -22.89
CA LYS A 335 22.88 12.42 -23.83
C LYS A 335 22.89 13.02 -25.23
N VAL A 336 21.75 13.55 -25.67
CA VAL A 336 21.59 14.10 -27.04
C VAL A 336 22.03 15.56 -27.10
N ASP A 337 21.59 16.37 -26.14
CA ASP A 337 21.83 17.81 -26.13
C ASP A 337 22.13 18.31 -24.72
N GLN A 338 23.39 18.66 -24.49
CA GLN A 338 23.83 19.22 -23.20
C GLN A 338 23.40 20.69 -23.00
N LYS A 339 22.98 21.38 -24.07
CA LYS A 339 22.51 22.77 -24.03
C LYS A 339 20.99 22.87 -23.93
N ALA A 340 20.28 21.75 -24.04
CA ALA A 340 18.84 21.69 -23.84
C ALA A 340 18.47 22.08 -22.41
N PHE A 341 17.34 22.77 -22.26
CA PHE A 341 16.75 23.03 -20.94
C PHE A 341 15.38 22.37 -20.83
N VAL A 342 15.13 21.76 -19.67
CA VAL A 342 13.91 21.00 -19.37
C VAL A 342 13.18 21.71 -18.24
N ILE A 343 11.96 22.15 -18.50
CA ILE A 343 11.04 22.70 -17.51
C ILE A 343 10.09 21.59 -17.07
N VAL A 344 9.92 21.43 -15.76
CA VAL A 344 9.03 20.41 -15.19
C VAL A 344 7.92 21.11 -14.43
N ILE A 345 6.68 20.93 -14.88
CA ILE A 345 5.49 21.57 -14.32
C ILE A 345 4.63 20.48 -13.67
N PRO A 346 4.26 20.61 -12.39
CA PRO A 346 3.31 19.68 -11.79
C PRO A 346 1.92 19.87 -12.41
N ALA A 347 1.31 18.79 -12.87
CA ALA A 347 -0.06 18.77 -13.35
C ALA A 347 -1.02 18.36 -12.22
N GLN A 348 -2.19 19.01 -12.17
CA GLN A 348 -3.25 18.59 -11.24
C GLN A 348 -3.87 17.26 -11.66
N GLU A 349 -4.10 17.10 -12.97
CA GLU A 349 -4.67 15.89 -13.57
C GLU A 349 -4.30 15.80 -15.07
N ILE A 350 -3.96 14.61 -15.53
CA ILE A 350 -3.69 14.23 -16.91
C ILE A 350 -4.56 13.01 -17.20
N LEU A 351 -5.42 13.15 -18.20
CA LEU A 351 -6.36 12.15 -18.67
C LEU A 351 -6.01 11.71 -20.10
N GLY A 352 -6.31 10.47 -20.45
CA GLY A 352 -6.05 9.88 -21.76
C GLY A 352 -5.09 8.70 -21.72
N ARG A 353 -4.78 8.16 -22.91
CA ARG A 353 -4.01 6.92 -23.09
C ARG A 353 -2.68 6.97 -22.34
N GLY A 354 -2.43 5.96 -21.50
CA GLY A 354 -1.25 5.87 -20.64
C GLY A 354 -1.38 6.59 -19.29
N PHE A 355 -2.51 7.25 -19.02
CA PHE A 355 -2.91 7.86 -17.74
C PHE A 355 -4.35 7.44 -17.38
N LEU A 356 -5.04 8.23 -16.55
CA LEU A 356 -6.45 8.01 -16.22
C LEU A 356 -7.33 8.13 -17.48
N PRO A 357 -8.31 7.25 -17.74
CA PRO A 357 -9.18 7.35 -18.92
C PRO A 357 -9.94 8.69 -18.99
N LEU A 358 -10.27 9.15 -20.20
CA LEU A 358 -11.08 10.36 -20.44
C LEU A 358 -12.57 10.14 -20.17
N GLU A 359 -13.04 8.91 -20.37
CA GLU A 359 -14.44 8.53 -20.14
C GLU A 359 -14.51 7.62 -18.92
N GLU A 360 -15.36 8.00 -17.97
CA GLU A 360 -15.86 7.11 -16.94
C GLU A 360 -16.99 6.31 -17.61
N ASN A 361 -16.73 5.06 -18.04
CA ASN A 361 -17.70 4.24 -18.80
C ASN A 361 -19.13 4.32 -18.23
N GLN A 362 -19.98 5.15 -18.84
CA GLN A 362 -21.41 5.25 -18.54
C GLN A 362 -22.27 4.27 -19.35
N GLU A 363 -21.67 3.44 -20.22
CA GLU A 363 -22.38 2.55 -21.15
C GLU A 363 -22.96 1.26 -20.54
N ARG A 364 -23.43 1.25 -19.29
CA ARG A 364 -24.11 0.07 -18.72
C ARG A 364 -25.51 0.32 -18.14
N LYS A 365 -26.15 1.45 -18.46
CA LYS A 365 -27.54 1.72 -18.04
C LYS A 365 -28.61 1.54 -19.12
N GLU A 366 -28.25 1.27 -20.37
CA GLU A 366 -29.23 1.10 -21.45
C GLU A 366 -28.96 -0.17 -22.27
N THR A 367 -29.06 -1.34 -21.63
CA THR A 367 -29.48 -2.59 -22.29
C THR A 367 -29.59 -3.68 -21.23
N GLY A 368 -30.83 -4.08 -20.93
CA GLY A 368 -31.16 -5.17 -20.00
C GLY A 368 -32.31 -4.81 -19.09
#